data_AF-A0A3A9UGX7-F1
#
_entry.id   AF-A0A3A9UGX7-F1
#
_cell.length_a   1.000
_cell.length_b   1.000
_cell.length_c   1.000
_cell.angle_alpha   90.00
_cell.angle_beta   90.00
_cell.angle_gamma   90.00
#
_symmetry.space_group_name_H-M   'P 1'
#
loop_
_entity.id
_entity.type
_entity.pdbx_description
1 polymer ?
#
loop_
_entity_poly.entity_id
_entity_poly.type
_entity_poly.pdbx_seq_one_letter_code
_entity_poly.pdbx_strand_id
1 'polypeptide(L)'
;MDEIFFETKIKQDGTKLFAFSIPLMKQRESAKGGGGRGGRGEGGGRGGRGGPENRGGSSQKSSDSSDRMTEQLYASLDDKLEETGYCQTGYIEIDTHQTEDRLHLLGECNETASELDRLDFPNVN
;
A
#
# COMPACT_ATOMS: atom_id res chain seq x y z
N MET A 1 -12.41 -6.61 10.70
CA MET A 1 -12.35 -6.78 9.24
C MET A 1 -11.97 -5.42 8.74
N ASP A 2 -10.69 -5.21 8.44
CA ASP A 2 -10.23 -3.93 7.94
C ASP A 2 -10.78 -3.80 6.52
N GLU A 3 -11.85 -3.02 6.38
CA GLU A 3 -12.67 -2.94 5.18
C GLU A 3 -11.94 -2.13 4.10
N ILE A 4 -11.87 -2.70 2.90
CA ILE A 4 -11.40 -2.01 1.69
C ILE A 4 -12.52 -1.04 1.27
N PHE A 5 -12.14 0.19 0.92
CA PHE A 5 -13.09 1.20 0.46
C PHE A 5 -12.98 1.34 -1.05
N PHE A 6 -14.12 1.33 -1.74
CA PHE A 6 -14.21 1.59 -3.17
C PHE A 6 -15.47 2.43 -3.42
N GLU A 7 -15.28 3.68 -3.84
CA GLU A 7 -16.34 4.61 -4.19
C GLU A 7 -16.20 5.01 -5.64
N THR A 8 -17.33 5.04 -6.35
CA THR A 8 -17.40 5.41 -7.76
C THR A 8 -18.18 6.70 -7.93
N LYS A 9 -17.77 7.52 -8.91
CA LYS A 9 -18.48 8.74 -9.26
C LYS A 9 -18.47 8.99 -10.76
N ILE A 10 -19.66 9.11 -11.34
CA ILE A 10 -19.84 9.48 -12.75
C ILE A 10 -20.19 10.96 -12.84
N LYS A 11 -19.35 11.76 -13.50
CA LYS A 11 -19.60 13.18 -13.74
C LYS A 11 -20.66 13.39 -14.84
N GLN A 12 -21.15 14.62 -14.97
CA GLN A 12 -22.15 14.97 -16.00
C GLN A 12 -21.59 14.80 -17.41
N ASP A 13 -20.32 15.16 -17.63
CA ASP A 13 -19.58 14.99 -18.89
C ASP A 13 -19.31 13.52 -19.25
N GLY A 14 -19.66 12.57 -18.37
CA GLY A 14 -19.44 11.14 -18.58
C GLY A 14 -18.09 10.65 -18.06
N THR A 15 -17.25 11.51 -17.48
CA THR A 15 -16.01 11.05 -16.85
C THR A 15 -16.32 10.14 -15.65
N LYS A 16 -15.70 8.97 -15.63
CA LYS A 16 -15.80 7.99 -14.55
C LYS A 16 -14.62 8.13 -13.60
N LEU A 17 -14.88 8.54 -12.37
CA LEU A 17 -13.89 8.61 -11.30
C LEU A 17 -14.12 7.51 -10.28
N PHE A 18 -13.05 7.12 -9.58
CA PHE A 18 -13.16 6.28 -8.40
C PHE A 18 -12.16 6.70 -7.32
N ALA A 19 -12.48 6.34 -6.09
CA ALA A 19 -11.60 6.42 -4.94
C ALA A 19 -11.48 5.03 -4.31
N PHE A 20 -10.26 4.55 -4.15
CA PHE A 20 -9.95 3.25 -3.58
C PHE A 20 -9.03 3.41 -2.38
N SER A 21 -9.26 2.66 -1.30
CA SER A 21 -8.29 2.62 -0.21
C SER A 21 -8.24 1.28 0.51
N ILE A 22 -7.03 0.90 0.91
CA ILE A 22 -6.76 -0.29 1.72
C ILE A 22 -6.15 0.10 3.08
N PRO A 23 -6.41 -0.67 4.14
CA PRO A 23 -5.75 -0.49 5.43
C PRO A 23 -4.24 -0.72 5.32
N LEU A 24 -3.46 0.14 5.96
CA LEU A 24 -2.05 -0.13 6.20
C LEU A 24 -1.95 -1.21 7.27
N MET A 25 -1.40 -2.36 6.91
CA MET A 25 -0.96 -3.32 7.91
C MET A 25 0.19 -2.65 8.68
N LYS A 26 -0.11 -2.15 9.88
CA LYS A 26 0.94 -1.82 10.83
C LYS A 26 1.76 -3.08 10.98
N GLN A 27 2.97 -3.08 10.45
CA GLN A 27 3.97 -4.08 10.76
C GLN A 27 3.97 -4.13 12.28
N ARG A 28 3.37 -5.18 12.86
CA ARG A 28 3.46 -5.39 14.30
C ARG A 28 4.94 -5.36 14.54
N GLU A 29 5.44 -4.30 15.18
CA GLU A 29 6.79 -4.27 15.69
C GLU A 29 6.91 -5.59 16.42
N SER A 30 7.72 -6.49 15.88
CA SER A 30 8.02 -7.76 16.51
C SER A 30 8.29 -7.41 17.96
N ALA A 31 7.40 -7.87 18.83
CA ALA A 31 7.41 -7.52 20.23
C ALA A 31 8.85 -7.66 20.72
N LYS A 32 9.42 -6.54 21.15
CA LYS A 32 10.69 -6.52 21.86
C LYS A 32 10.48 -7.30 23.15
N GLY A 33 10.75 -8.59 23.11
CA GLY A 33 10.66 -9.54 24.23
C GLY A 33 11.42 -10.82 23.87
N GLY A 34 12.55 -11.16 24.47
CA GLY A 34 13.15 -10.59 25.66
C GLY A 34 14.65 -10.82 25.77
N GLY A 35 15.25 -10.10 26.69
CA GLY A 35 16.59 -10.38 27.17
C GLY A 35 16.62 -11.74 27.87
N GLY A 36 17.49 -12.62 27.41
CA GLY A 36 17.95 -13.81 28.13
C GLY A 36 19.44 -13.68 28.39
N ARG A 37 19.80 -13.35 29.63
CA ARG A 37 21.16 -13.51 30.16
C ARG A 37 21.46 -15.00 30.33
N GLY A 38 22.65 -15.44 29.94
CA GLY A 38 23.29 -16.72 30.33
C GLY A 38 23.65 -17.59 29.13
N GLY A 39 24.88 -18.07 28.93
CA GLY A 39 26.11 -17.94 29.69
C GLY A 39 27.29 -18.59 28.96
N ARG A 40 28.50 -18.17 29.36
CA ARG A 40 29.76 -18.92 29.44
C ARG A 40 30.26 -19.66 28.18
N GLY A 41 31.20 -19.01 27.49
CA GLY A 41 32.20 -19.67 26.64
C GLY A 41 33.55 -18.98 26.83
N GLU A 42 34.40 -19.57 27.67
CA GLU A 42 35.83 -19.25 27.79
C GLU A 42 36.53 -19.52 26.45
N GLY A 43 37.36 -18.58 25.99
CA GLY A 43 38.19 -18.78 24.81
C GLY A 43 38.99 -17.52 24.47
N GLY A 44 40.21 -17.43 24.98
CA GLY A 44 41.08 -16.26 24.86
C GLY A 44 41.61 -15.96 23.45
N GLY A 45 42.17 -14.76 23.29
CA GLY A 45 42.88 -14.39 22.07
C GLY A 45 43.26 -12.91 22.06
N ARG A 46 44.57 -12.64 22.07
CA ARG A 46 45.23 -11.35 22.09
C ARG A 46 45.06 -10.58 20.77
N GLY A 47 44.84 -9.27 20.88
CA GLY A 47 45.51 -8.22 20.09
C GLY A 47 45.17 -8.07 18.60
N GLY A 48 44.85 -6.84 18.19
CA GLY A 48 44.92 -6.45 16.78
C GLY A 48 44.16 -5.16 16.47
N ARG A 49 44.87 -4.03 16.45
CA ARG A 49 44.43 -2.78 15.80
C ARG A 49 44.01 -3.08 14.36
N GLY A 50 42.80 -2.69 13.97
CA GLY A 50 42.35 -2.79 12.59
C GLY A 50 41.19 -1.85 12.28
N GLY A 51 41.48 -0.80 11.51
CA GLY A 51 40.65 -0.36 10.38
C GLY A 51 39.33 0.38 10.66
N PRO A 52 38.85 1.16 9.68
CA PRO A 52 38.03 2.34 9.89
C PRO A 52 36.57 2.02 10.20
N GLU A 53 35.97 2.86 11.05
CA GLU A 53 34.55 2.87 11.40
C GLU A 53 33.67 3.28 10.20
N ASN A 54 33.51 2.37 9.24
CA ASN A 54 32.38 2.39 8.32
C ASN A 54 31.15 1.85 9.07
N ARG A 55 30.47 2.70 9.85
CA ARG A 55 29.09 2.41 10.30
C ARG A 55 28.11 2.92 9.25
N GLY A 56 28.10 2.22 8.13
CA GLY A 56 27.03 2.32 7.15
C GLY A 56 25.77 1.60 7.63
N GLY A 57 24.62 2.12 7.19
CA GLY A 57 23.46 1.31 6.83
C GLY A 57 22.46 1.04 7.94
N SER A 58 21.58 2.00 8.21
CA SER A 58 20.27 1.70 8.82
C SER A 58 19.20 2.67 8.32
N SER A 59 18.98 2.67 7.01
CA SER A 59 17.86 3.40 6.40
C SER A 59 17.17 2.64 5.25
N GLN A 60 17.60 1.43 4.90
CA GLN A 60 17.13 0.71 3.70
C GLN A 60 15.93 -0.23 3.93
N LYS A 61 15.34 -0.29 5.13
CA LYS A 61 14.24 -1.21 5.45
C LYS A 61 12.83 -0.60 5.29
N SER A 62 12.74 0.72 5.22
CA SER A 62 11.45 1.42 5.13
C SER A 62 10.91 1.50 3.70
N SER A 63 11.78 1.61 2.69
CA SER A 63 11.36 1.66 1.28
C SER A 63 10.71 0.36 0.83
N ASP A 64 11.34 -0.78 1.10
CA ASP A 64 10.86 -2.10 0.66
C ASP A 64 9.47 -2.47 1.22
N SER A 65 9.14 -1.97 2.42
CA SER A 65 7.83 -2.23 3.04
C SER A 65 6.72 -1.37 2.45
N SER A 66 7.02 -0.11 2.14
CA SER A 66 6.09 0.79 1.46
C SER A 66 5.81 0.32 0.03
N ASP A 67 6.85 -0.08 -0.71
CA ASP A 67 6.71 -0.60 -2.07
C ASP A 67 5.79 -1.82 -2.12
N ARG A 68 5.97 -2.80 -1.22
CA ARG A 68 5.10 -3.98 -1.14
C ARG A 68 3.64 -3.65 -0.85
N MET A 69 3.38 -2.65 -0.01
CA MET A 69 2.00 -2.23 0.30
C MET A 69 1.36 -1.52 -0.89
N THR A 70 2.13 -0.73 -1.62
CA THR A 70 1.69 -0.10 -2.87
C THR A 70 1.37 -1.15 -3.94
N GLU A 71 2.20 -2.17 -4.12
CA GLU A 71 1.89 -3.29 -5.04
C GLU A 71 0.58 -4.00 -4.64
N GLN A 72 0.34 -4.19 -3.33
CA GLN A 72 -0.89 -4.79 -2.84
C GLN A 72 -2.12 -3.90 -3.10
N LEU A 73 -1.98 -2.57 -3.02
CA LEU A 73 -3.03 -1.62 -3.40
C LEU A 73 -3.42 -1.80 -4.86
N TYR A 74 -2.44 -1.81 -5.77
CA TYR A 74 -2.72 -1.98 -7.20
C TYR A 74 -3.34 -3.33 -7.52
N ALA A 75 -2.84 -4.42 -6.92
CA ALA A 75 -3.42 -5.75 -7.13
C ALA A 75 -4.87 -5.83 -6.62
N SER A 76 -5.15 -5.29 -5.42
CA SER A 76 -6.51 -5.30 -4.86
C SER A 76 -7.46 -4.40 -5.65
N LEU A 77 -6.94 -3.31 -6.22
CA LEU A 77 -7.71 -2.42 -7.09
C LEU A 77 -8.07 -3.11 -8.41
N ASP A 78 -7.13 -3.83 -9.02
CA ASP A 78 -7.34 -4.58 -10.26
C ASP A 78 -8.45 -5.61 -10.08
N ASP A 79 -8.35 -6.44 -9.03
CA ASP A 79 -9.40 -7.39 -8.64
C ASP A 79 -10.76 -6.68 -8.44
N LYS A 80 -10.76 -5.49 -7.83
CA LYS A 80 -12.00 -4.75 -7.57
C LYS A 80 -12.63 -4.15 -8.82
N LEU A 81 -11.81 -3.70 -9.76
CA LEU A 81 -12.27 -3.17 -11.04
C LEU A 81 -12.78 -4.30 -11.94
N GLU A 82 -12.15 -5.47 -11.92
CA GLU A 82 -12.65 -6.66 -12.62
C GLU A 82 -13.97 -7.16 -12.01
N GLU A 83 -14.08 -7.18 -10.67
CA GLU A 83 -15.30 -7.61 -9.98
C GLU A 83 -16.48 -6.68 -10.28
N THR A 84 -16.25 -5.37 -10.24
CA THR A 84 -17.32 -4.38 -10.44
C THR A 84 -17.59 -4.09 -11.92
N GLY A 85 -16.59 -4.26 -12.79
CA GLY A 85 -16.66 -3.87 -14.20
C GLY A 85 -16.72 -2.36 -14.41
N TYR A 86 -16.33 -1.56 -13.42
CA TYR A 86 -16.46 -0.11 -13.47
C TYR A 86 -15.56 0.54 -14.54
N CYS A 87 -14.29 0.09 -14.64
CA CYS A 87 -13.38 0.48 -15.73
C CYS A 87 -13.08 -0.75 -16.61
N GLN A 88 -13.43 -0.69 -17.90
CA GLN A 88 -13.26 -1.81 -18.85
C GLN A 88 -12.00 -1.66 -19.72
N THR A 89 -11.54 -0.43 -19.98
CA THR A 89 -10.37 -0.16 -20.84
C THR A 89 -9.15 0.30 -20.05
N GLY A 90 -9.17 0.07 -18.73
CA GLY A 90 -8.17 0.52 -17.79
C GLY A 90 -8.47 1.90 -17.19
N TYR A 91 -7.53 2.40 -16.40
CA TYR A 91 -7.63 3.66 -15.69
C TYR A 91 -6.32 4.45 -15.73
N ILE A 92 -6.42 5.74 -15.44
CA ILE A 92 -5.30 6.64 -15.17
C ILE A 92 -5.33 6.97 -13.69
N GLU A 93 -4.18 6.84 -13.04
CA GLU A 93 -3.99 7.30 -11.67
C GLU A 93 -3.93 8.82 -11.63
N ILE A 94 -4.76 9.43 -10.79
CA ILE A 94 -4.77 10.87 -10.53
C ILE A 94 -3.89 11.20 -9.35
N ASP A 95 -4.02 10.44 -8.25
CA ASP A 95 -3.29 10.68 -7.01
C ASP A 95 -3.21 9.38 -6.19
N THR A 96 -2.03 9.14 -5.62
CA THR A 96 -1.82 8.07 -4.64
C THR A 96 -1.14 8.66 -3.43
N HIS A 97 -1.76 8.48 -2.26
CA HIS A 97 -1.21 9.01 -1.01
C HIS A 97 -1.48 8.10 0.17
N GLN A 98 -0.56 8.16 1.13
CA GLN A 98 -0.62 7.40 2.36
C GLN A 98 -1.10 8.30 3.50
N THR A 99 -2.08 7.82 4.27
CA THR A 99 -2.50 8.38 5.57
C THR A 99 -1.95 7.54 6.72
N GLU A 100 -2.23 7.90 7.98
CA GLU A 100 -1.69 7.15 9.13
C GLU A 100 -2.14 5.68 9.18
N ASP A 101 -3.31 5.38 8.65
CA ASP A 101 -3.97 4.08 8.75
C ASP A 101 -4.32 3.44 7.41
N ARG A 102 -4.26 4.18 6.29
CA ARG A 102 -4.67 3.68 4.97
C ARG A 102 -3.80 4.20 3.83
N LEU A 103 -3.75 3.44 2.75
CA LEU A 103 -3.22 3.85 1.46
C LEU A 103 -4.39 4.12 0.51
N HIS A 104 -4.42 5.31 -0.09
CA HIS A 104 -5.51 5.80 -0.94
C HIS A 104 -5.03 5.99 -2.37
N LEU A 105 -5.92 5.69 -3.33
CA LEU A 105 -5.73 5.94 -4.75
C LEU A 105 -6.99 6.58 -5.33
N LEU A 106 -6.80 7.67 -6.06
CA LEU A 106 -7.82 8.30 -6.89
C LEU A 106 -7.51 8.03 -8.36
N GLY A 107 -8.51 7.59 -9.11
CA GLY A 107 -8.33 7.27 -10.52
C GLY A 107 -9.52 7.69 -11.39
N GLU A 108 -9.25 7.72 -12.69
CA GLU A 108 -10.21 7.99 -13.75
C GLU A 108 -10.18 6.84 -14.77
N CYS A 109 -11.33 6.30 -15.16
CA CYS A 109 -11.36 5.30 -16.23
C CYS A 109 -11.00 5.94 -17.57
N ASN A 110 -10.34 5.18 -18.46
CA ASN A 110 -9.98 5.64 -19.80
C ASN A 110 -11.19 5.88 -20.70
N GLU A 111 -12.31 5.23 -20.41
CA GLU A 111 -13.56 5.37 -21.13
C GLU A 111 -14.60 6.22 -20.38
N THR A 112 -15.49 6.85 -21.14
CA THR A 112 -16.65 7.56 -20.60
C THR A 112 -17.75 6.61 -20.18
N ALA A 113 -18.55 7.00 -19.19
CA ALA A 113 -19.71 6.28 -18.73
C ALA A 113 -20.73 6.03 -19.84
N SER A 114 -21.13 4.78 -19.97
CA SER A 114 -22.31 4.41 -20.74
C SER A 114 -23.61 4.79 -20.00
N GLU A 115 -24.74 4.77 -20.71
CA GLU A 115 -26.05 4.93 -20.05
C GLU A 115 -26.33 3.80 -19.04
N LEU A 116 -25.79 2.60 -19.30
CA LEU A 116 -25.89 1.47 -18.37
C LEU A 116 -25.05 1.74 -17.10
N ASP A 117 -23.84 2.27 -17.25
CA ASP A 117 -22.95 2.60 -16.13
C ASP A 117 -23.62 3.61 -15.19
N ARG A 118 -24.39 4.56 -15.72
CA ARG A 118 -25.15 5.54 -14.92
C ARG A 118 -26.27 4.90 -14.09
N LEU A 119 -26.81 3.76 -14.55
CA LEU A 119 -27.83 3.00 -13.83
C LEU A 119 -27.21 2.06 -12.80
N ASP A 120 -26.09 1.43 -13.14
CA ASP A 120 -25.40 0.46 -12.29
C ASP A 120 -24.58 1.14 -11.17
N PHE A 121 -24.06 2.35 -11.44
CA PHE A 121 -23.25 3.14 -10.50
C PHE A 121 -23.88 4.52 -10.24
N PRO A 122 -25.08 4.58 -9.62
CA PRO A 122 -25.69 5.85 -9.28
C PRO A 122 -24.86 6.55 -8.21
N ASN A 123 -24.63 7.87 -8.39
CA ASN A 123 -23.97 8.71 -7.39
C ASN A 123 -24.89 8.84 -6.15
N VAL A 124 -24.75 7.94 -5.19
CA VAL A 124 -25.45 8.01 -3.90
C VAL A 124 -24.66 8.92 -2.96
N ASN A 125 -25.37 9.75 -2.20
CA ASN A 125 -24.83 10.81 -1.35
C ASN A 125 -24.97 10.47 0.13
#